data_AF-A0A915J646-F1
#
_entry.id   AF-A0A915J646-F1
#
_cell.length_a   1.000
_cell.length_b   1.000
_cell.length_c   1.000
_cell.angle_alpha   90.00
_cell.angle_beta   90.00
_cell.angle_gamma   90.00
#
_symmetry.space_group_name_H-M   'P 1'
#
loop_
_entity.id
_entity.type
_entity.pdbx_description
1 polymer ?
#
loop_
_entity_poly.entity_id
_entity_poly.type
_entity_poly.pdbx_seq_one_letter_code
_entity_poly.pdbx_strand_id
1 'polypeptide(L)'
;MDHPLVLPYCNVGELTAETILSQIEQLEQSNNDMTFDGDMMVKFTHIISLKGAVYYKKNMGIFKEKLKRNRCIVKIKNSDNLCCARALAVACAYVDNDPHLNTIRKPRNTPNTMQKRLATQLMVMAGLGDLATGCGYSELEKLQTALSPDYQIKVWCKEDFNDLFYEGPAADKILNLYLHE
;
A
#
# COMPACT_ATOMS: atom_id res chain seq x y z
N MET A 1 24.93 7.55 18.85
CA MET A 1 24.06 6.36 18.95
C MET A 1 24.70 5.26 18.12
N ASP A 2 25.06 4.12 18.70
CA ASP A 2 25.71 2.98 18.02
C ASP A 2 24.70 1.84 17.79
N HIS A 3 23.65 2.11 17.03
CA HIS A 3 22.70 1.07 16.62
C HIS A 3 22.85 0.82 15.12
N PRO A 4 23.19 -0.42 14.71
CA PRO A 4 23.35 -0.73 13.30
C PRO A 4 22.00 -0.63 12.59
N LEU A 5 21.93 0.19 11.55
CA LEU A 5 20.78 0.29 10.68
C LEU A 5 20.73 -0.97 9.79
N VAL A 6 19.72 -1.80 10.03
CA VAL A 6 19.53 -3.04 9.27
C VAL A 6 18.50 -2.78 8.18
N LEU A 7 18.97 -2.59 6.96
CA LEU A 7 18.08 -2.55 5.80
C LEU A 7 17.49 -3.93 5.53
N PRO A 8 16.19 -4.03 5.23
CA PRO A 8 15.63 -5.28 4.77
C PRO A 8 16.28 -5.68 3.44
N TYR A 9 16.33 -6.98 3.25
CA TYR A 9 16.76 -7.63 2.04
C TYR A 9 15.99 -7.12 0.80
N CYS A 10 16.66 -6.35 -0.07
CA CYS A 10 16.12 -5.78 -1.30
C CYS A 10 16.90 -6.23 -2.55
N ASN A 11 16.34 -6.00 -3.74
CA ASN A 11 17.10 -6.19 -4.98
C ASN A 11 18.23 -5.14 -5.07
N VAL A 12 19.38 -5.51 -5.62
CA VAL A 12 20.51 -4.59 -5.82
C VAL A 12 20.11 -3.40 -6.70
N GLY A 13 19.18 -3.60 -7.65
CA GLY A 13 18.64 -2.51 -8.47
C GLY A 13 17.70 -1.55 -7.74
N GLU A 14 17.16 -1.93 -6.58
CA GLU A 14 16.25 -1.11 -5.76
C GLU A 14 17.00 -0.37 -4.63
N LEU A 15 18.27 -0.71 -4.41
CA LEU A 15 19.13 -0.06 -3.43
C LEU A 15 19.73 1.23 -4.02
N THR A 16 18.88 2.26 -4.19
CA THR A 16 19.32 3.59 -4.61
C THR A 16 19.70 4.46 -3.41
N ALA A 17 20.36 5.59 -3.68
CA ALA A 17 20.67 6.57 -2.64
C ALA A 17 19.39 7.09 -1.96
N GLU A 18 18.31 7.28 -2.72
CA GLU A 18 17.01 7.74 -2.20
C GLU A 18 16.43 6.72 -1.22
N THR A 19 16.47 5.44 -1.56
CA THR A 19 16.01 4.33 -0.71
C THR A 19 16.74 4.30 0.64
N ILE A 20 18.05 4.57 0.62
CA ILE A 20 18.88 4.60 1.85
C ILE A 20 18.56 5.85 2.67
N LEU A 21 18.45 7.02 2.04
CA LEU A 21 18.13 8.28 2.72
C LEU A 21 16.74 8.25 3.35
N SER A 22 15.74 7.73 2.64
CA SER A 22 14.38 7.55 3.15
C SER A 22 14.34 6.71 4.44
N GLN A 23 15.14 5.65 4.51
CA GLN A 23 15.23 4.81 5.72
C GLN A 23 15.91 5.53 6.89
N ILE A 24 16.91 6.36 6.60
CA ILE A 24 17.55 7.21 7.61
C ILE A 24 16.52 8.24 8.14
N GLU A 25 15.75 8.86 7.24
CA GLU A 25 14.70 9.83 7.61
C GLU A 25 13.57 9.20 8.44
N GLN A 26 13.11 8.00 8.10
CA GLN A 26 12.06 7.30 8.84
C GLN A 26 12.45 6.99 10.29
N LEU A 27 13.71 6.59 10.53
CA LEU A 27 14.20 6.32 11.88
C LEU A 27 14.28 7.61 12.73
N GLU A 28 14.56 8.72 12.09
CA GLU A 28 14.73 10.02 12.73
C GLU A 28 13.40 10.73 12.99
N GLN A 29 12.37 10.51 12.16
CA GLN A 29 11.01 10.97 12.48
C GLN A 29 10.45 10.36 13.78
N SER A 30 10.98 9.21 14.22
CA SER A 30 10.66 8.65 15.53
C SER A 30 11.35 9.36 16.70
N ASN A 31 12.29 10.28 16.44
CA ASN A 31 13.19 10.84 17.44
C ASN A 31 13.73 12.26 17.08
N ASN A 32 12.84 13.23 16.85
CA ASN A 32 13.03 14.71 16.80
C ASN A 32 14.31 15.35 16.19
N ASP A 33 14.07 16.22 15.20
CA ASP A 33 14.90 17.30 14.62
C ASP A 33 16.38 17.03 14.33
N MET A 34 16.70 16.79 13.04
CA MET A 34 18.08 16.74 12.58
C MET A 34 18.48 18.00 11.80
N THR A 35 19.40 18.77 12.38
CA THR A 35 20.31 19.65 11.64
C THR A 35 21.64 18.93 11.47
N PHE A 36 22.02 18.58 10.25
CA PHE A 36 23.33 18.04 9.93
C PHE A 36 24.38 19.16 9.92
N ASP A 37 24.82 19.59 11.12
CA ASP A 37 25.91 20.55 11.27
C ASP A 37 27.26 19.79 11.33
N GLY A 38 27.69 19.23 10.20
CA GLY A 38 29.01 18.60 10.08
C GLY A 38 29.14 17.51 9.02
N ASP A 39 30.35 16.92 8.94
CA ASP A 39 30.66 15.81 8.04
C ASP A 39 30.06 14.50 8.55
N MET A 40 29.18 13.86 7.76
CA MET A 40 28.62 12.55 8.05
C MET A 40 29.48 11.43 7.46
N MET A 41 29.91 10.46 8.26
CA MET A 41 30.52 9.22 7.79
C MET A 41 29.55 8.04 7.94
N VAL A 42 29.21 7.40 6.82
CA VAL A 42 28.37 6.20 6.80
C VAL A 42 29.21 4.98 6.47
N LYS A 43 29.16 3.94 7.31
CA LYS A 43 29.84 2.67 7.08
C LYS A 43 28.84 1.61 6.64
N PHE A 44 28.90 1.23 5.36
CA PHE A 44 28.07 0.17 4.80
C PHE A 44 28.73 -1.19 4.96
N THR A 45 27.98 -2.16 5.50
CA THR A 45 28.37 -3.58 5.48
C THR A 45 27.39 -4.33 4.59
N HIS A 46 27.79 -4.59 3.34
CA HIS A 46 26.97 -5.33 2.39
C HIS A 46 27.22 -6.84 2.56
N ILE A 47 26.19 -7.58 2.97
CA ILE A 47 26.25 -9.04 3.08
C ILE A 47 25.73 -9.65 1.78
N ILE A 48 26.64 -10.11 0.93
CA ILE A 48 26.30 -10.89 -0.27
C ILE A 48 26.10 -12.34 0.14
N SER A 49 24.95 -12.94 -0.20
CA SER A 49 24.74 -14.37 0.03
C SER A 49 25.68 -15.20 -0.86
N LEU A 50 26.52 -16.03 -0.24
CA LEU A 50 27.44 -16.92 -0.94
C LEU A 50 26.67 -17.97 -1.75
N LYS A 51 27.02 -18.11 -3.04
CA LYS A 51 26.48 -19.14 -3.94
C LYS A 51 27.00 -20.52 -3.50
N GLY A 52 26.28 -21.22 -2.64
CA GLY A 52 26.57 -22.64 -2.41
C GLY A 52 26.35 -23.14 -0.99
N ALA A 53 25.11 -23.14 -0.52
CA ALA A 53 24.62 -24.09 0.48
C ALA A 53 23.10 -23.95 0.44
N VAL A 54 22.39 -25.06 0.19
CA VAL A 54 20.94 -25.26 0.31
C VAL A 54 20.12 -24.02 -0.02
N TYR A 55 19.49 -24.02 -1.19
CA TYR A 55 18.51 -23.02 -1.63
C TYR A 55 17.34 -22.94 -0.63
N TYR A 56 17.58 -22.39 0.56
CA TYR A 56 16.56 -21.74 1.35
C TYR A 56 16.10 -20.64 0.42
N LYS A 57 15.00 -20.89 -0.29
CA LYS A 57 14.14 -19.86 -0.85
C LYS A 57 13.63 -19.02 0.32
N LYS A 58 14.52 -18.31 1.03
CA LYS A 58 14.17 -17.16 1.84
C LYS A 58 13.86 -16.06 0.84
N ASN A 59 12.68 -16.19 0.22
CA ASN A 59 11.78 -15.15 -0.26
C ASN A 59 12.41 -13.85 -0.78
N MET A 60 13.51 -13.96 -1.52
CA MET A 60 14.27 -12.86 -2.11
C MET A 60 13.98 -12.68 -3.62
N GLY A 61 12.89 -13.28 -4.08
CA GLY A 61 12.50 -13.24 -5.47
C GLY A 61 10.99 -13.21 -5.57
N ILE A 62 10.49 -12.07 -6.04
CA ILE A 62 9.16 -11.89 -6.62
C ILE A 62 8.03 -11.83 -5.58
N PHE A 63 7.83 -10.64 -4.97
CA PHE A 63 6.59 -10.30 -4.25
C PHE A 63 5.33 -10.56 -5.09
N LYS A 64 5.40 -10.47 -6.43
CA LYS A 64 4.32 -10.91 -7.34
C LYS A 64 3.95 -12.39 -7.15
N GLU A 65 4.91 -13.26 -6.85
CA GLU A 65 4.68 -14.67 -6.48
C GLU A 65 4.17 -14.80 -5.03
N LYS A 66 4.69 -13.99 -4.10
CA LYS A 66 4.20 -13.97 -2.71
C LYS A 66 2.76 -13.47 -2.60
N LEU A 67 2.36 -12.41 -3.31
CA LEU A 67 0.96 -11.96 -3.45
C LEU A 67 0.09 -12.97 -4.18
N LYS A 68 0.64 -13.70 -5.17
CA LYS A 68 -0.08 -14.78 -5.84
C LYS A 68 -0.34 -15.96 -4.88
N ARG A 69 0.55 -16.21 -3.93
CA ARG A 69 0.43 -17.27 -2.92
C ARG A 69 -0.39 -16.81 -1.69
N ASN A 70 -0.34 -15.53 -1.34
CA ASN A 70 -1.10 -14.94 -0.25
C ASN A 70 -2.57 -14.79 -0.66
N ARG A 71 -3.38 -15.76 -0.25
CA ARG A 71 -4.84 -15.75 -0.45
C ARG A 71 -5.56 -14.62 0.28
N CYS A 72 -4.87 -13.90 1.17
CA CYS A 72 -5.40 -12.81 1.97
C CYS A 72 -5.46 -11.45 1.23
N ILE A 73 -4.83 -11.32 0.05
CA ILE A 73 -4.80 -10.07 -0.70
C ILE A 73 -5.70 -10.20 -1.93
N VAL A 74 -6.67 -9.30 -2.05
CA VAL A 74 -7.62 -9.26 -3.16
C VAL A 74 -7.12 -8.29 -4.22
N LYS A 75 -6.79 -8.82 -5.40
CA LYS A 75 -6.37 -8.00 -6.53
C LYS A 75 -7.59 -7.47 -7.29
N ILE A 76 -7.71 -6.15 -7.37
CA ILE A 76 -8.67 -5.50 -8.24
C ILE A 76 -8.09 -5.49 -9.65
N LYS A 77 -8.89 -5.97 -10.62
CA LYS A 77 -8.54 -5.91 -12.04
C LYS A 77 -9.52 -4.98 -12.72
N ASN A 78 -9.02 -3.88 -13.22
CA ASN A 78 -9.80 -2.87 -13.92
C ASN A 78 -8.93 -2.19 -14.99
N SER A 79 -9.57 -1.57 -15.97
CA SER A 79 -8.94 -0.79 -17.04
C SER A 79 -9.33 0.69 -16.99
N ASP A 80 -9.97 1.11 -15.89
CA ASP A 80 -10.38 2.48 -15.62
C ASP A 80 -9.59 3.06 -14.44
N ASN A 81 -9.72 4.36 -14.21
CA ASN A 81 -9.01 5.05 -13.13
C ASN A 81 -9.73 4.96 -11.76
N LEU A 82 -10.63 3.99 -11.61
CA LEU A 82 -11.45 3.79 -10.40
C LEU A 82 -10.88 2.70 -9.49
N CYS A 83 -9.60 2.34 -9.62
CA CYS A 83 -8.99 1.23 -8.88
C CYS A 83 -9.13 1.40 -7.36
N CYS A 84 -8.89 2.61 -6.84
CA CYS A 84 -9.03 2.92 -5.42
C CYS A 84 -10.48 2.76 -4.94
N ALA A 85 -11.43 3.40 -5.61
CA ALA A 85 -12.85 3.30 -5.25
C ALA A 85 -13.40 1.86 -5.36
N ARG A 86 -12.95 1.09 -6.36
CA ARG A 86 -13.30 -0.33 -6.51
C ARG A 86 -12.69 -1.18 -5.39
N ALA A 87 -11.46 -0.87 -4.96
CA ALA A 87 -10.81 -1.55 -3.85
C ALA A 87 -11.54 -1.26 -2.52
N LEU A 88 -11.91 0.00 -2.28
CA LEU A 88 -12.70 0.41 -1.11
C LEU A 88 -14.07 -0.29 -1.10
N ALA A 89 -14.80 -0.30 -2.21
CA ALA A 89 -16.09 -0.99 -2.29
C ALA A 89 -16.00 -2.48 -1.94
N VAL A 90 -14.91 -3.14 -2.36
CA VAL A 90 -14.65 -4.54 -1.99
C VAL A 90 -14.27 -4.66 -0.53
N ALA A 91 -13.43 -3.75 0.00
CA ALA A 91 -13.02 -3.76 1.39
C ALA A 91 -14.21 -3.56 2.35
N CYS A 92 -15.11 -2.61 2.07
CA CYS A 92 -16.34 -2.42 2.84
C CYS A 92 -17.17 -3.71 2.85
N ALA A 93 -17.38 -4.32 1.68
CA ALA A 93 -18.13 -5.58 1.58
C ALA A 93 -17.51 -6.72 2.40
N TYR A 94 -16.18 -6.76 2.57
CA TYR A 94 -15.52 -7.72 3.46
C TYR A 94 -15.77 -7.42 4.93
N VAL A 95 -15.61 -6.16 5.35
CA VAL A 95 -15.77 -5.79 6.77
C VAL A 95 -17.23 -5.91 7.21
N ASP A 96 -18.18 -5.63 6.31
CA ASP A 96 -19.61 -5.72 6.57
C ASP A 96 -20.19 -7.13 6.43
N ASN A 97 -19.38 -8.11 6.01
CA ASN A 97 -19.84 -9.45 5.66
C ASN A 97 -21.02 -9.43 4.67
N ASP A 98 -20.91 -8.60 3.63
CA ASP A 98 -21.98 -8.41 2.65
C ASP A 98 -22.37 -9.75 1.99
N PRO A 99 -23.67 -10.13 1.97
CA PRO A 99 -24.14 -11.36 1.34
C PRO A 99 -23.75 -11.50 -0.14
N HIS A 100 -23.52 -10.40 -0.82
CA HIS A 100 -23.12 -10.29 -2.22
C HIS A 100 -21.61 -10.11 -2.41
N LEU A 101 -20.79 -10.30 -1.37
CA LEU A 101 -19.33 -10.18 -1.42
C LEU A 101 -18.71 -10.90 -2.63
N ASN A 102 -19.16 -12.11 -2.96
CA ASN A 102 -18.63 -12.85 -4.10
C ASN A 102 -18.90 -12.16 -5.44
N THR A 103 -20.05 -11.50 -5.59
CA THR A 103 -20.43 -10.74 -6.78
C THR A 103 -19.69 -9.41 -6.87
N ILE A 104 -19.47 -8.75 -5.72
CA ILE A 104 -18.72 -7.49 -5.63
C ILE A 104 -17.23 -7.73 -5.90
N ARG A 105 -16.66 -8.79 -5.32
CA ARG A 105 -15.24 -9.14 -5.46
C ARG A 105 -14.87 -9.62 -6.85
N LYS A 106 -15.72 -10.42 -7.49
CA LYS A 106 -15.48 -11.00 -8.81
C LYS A 106 -16.40 -10.33 -9.83
N PRO A 107 -16.03 -9.13 -10.34
CA PRO A 107 -16.80 -8.52 -11.40
C PRO A 107 -16.89 -9.51 -12.57
N ARG A 108 -18.11 -9.76 -13.07
CA ARG A 108 -18.31 -10.46 -14.35
C ARG A 108 -17.65 -9.62 -15.45
N ASN A 109 -17.35 -10.23 -16.60
CA ASN A 109 -16.86 -9.55 -17.80
C ASN A 109 -17.95 -8.66 -18.46
N THR A 110 -18.74 -7.96 -17.65
CA THR A 110 -19.76 -7.02 -18.07
C THR A 110 -19.35 -5.62 -17.62
N PRO A 111 -19.61 -4.58 -18.43
CA PRO A 111 -19.18 -3.22 -18.13
C PRO A 111 -19.87 -2.60 -16.90
N ASN A 112 -21.01 -3.14 -16.48
CA ASN A 112 -21.81 -2.63 -15.36
C ASN A 112 -21.83 -3.64 -14.19
N THR A 113 -20.69 -3.83 -13.56
CA THR A 113 -20.59 -4.72 -12.40
C THR A 113 -21.02 -4.01 -11.12
N MET A 114 -21.49 -4.78 -10.13
CA MET A 114 -21.82 -4.26 -8.80
C MET A 114 -20.63 -3.50 -8.19
N GLN A 115 -19.41 -4.01 -8.39
CA GLN A 115 -18.18 -3.33 -7.99
C GLN A 115 -18.06 -1.92 -8.58
N LYS A 116 -18.28 -1.78 -9.90
CA LYS A 116 -18.21 -0.47 -10.57
C LYS A 116 -19.29 0.47 -10.06
N ARG A 117 -20.52 -0.02 -9.88
CA ARG A 117 -21.64 0.79 -9.38
C ARG A 117 -21.36 1.33 -7.98
N LEU A 118 -20.91 0.48 -7.07
CA LEU A 118 -20.54 0.89 -5.70
C LEU A 118 -19.37 1.86 -5.69
N ALA A 119 -18.35 1.60 -6.53
CA ALA A 119 -17.21 2.52 -6.68
C ALA A 119 -17.64 3.90 -7.19
N THR A 120 -18.49 3.96 -8.22
CA THR A 120 -19.00 5.23 -8.75
C THR A 120 -19.88 5.95 -7.73
N GLN A 121 -20.72 5.23 -6.99
CA GLN A 121 -21.50 5.83 -5.90
C GLN A 121 -20.61 6.42 -4.82
N LEU A 122 -19.55 5.71 -4.42
CA LEU A 122 -18.58 6.20 -3.44
C LEU A 122 -17.88 7.48 -3.92
N MET A 123 -17.47 7.51 -5.20
CA MET A 123 -16.90 8.71 -5.81
C MET A 123 -17.86 9.90 -5.77
N VAL A 124 -19.13 9.68 -6.13
CA VAL A 124 -20.16 10.72 -6.08
C VAL A 124 -20.41 11.21 -4.65
N MET A 125 -20.47 10.31 -3.67
CA MET A 125 -20.61 10.68 -2.25
C MET A 125 -19.43 11.51 -1.74
N ALA A 126 -18.22 11.21 -2.20
CA ALA A 126 -17.01 11.97 -1.90
C ALA A 126 -16.89 13.29 -2.69
N GLY A 127 -17.86 13.62 -3.56
CA GLY A 127 -17.79 14.77 -4.45
C GLY A 127 -16.65 14.68 -5.47
N LEU A 128 -16.21 13.47 -5.78
CA LEU A 128 -15.17 13.18 -6.76
C LEU A 128 -15.78 12.78 -8.11
N GLY A 129 -15.38 13.47 -9.17
CA GLY A 129 -15.73 13.11 -10.55
C GLY A 129 -14.87 11.98 -11.12
N ASP A 130 -14.94 11.79 -12.43
CA ASP A 130 -14.05 10.86 -13.13
C ASP A 130 -12.59 11.32 -13.00
N LEU A 131 -11.77 10.51 -12.31
CA LEU A 131 -10.36 10.80 -12.10
C LEU A 131 -9.58 10.58 -13.40
N ALA A 132 -8.96 11.63 -13.93
CA ALA A 132 -8.13 11.53 -15.13
C ALA A 132 -6.80 10.78 -14.85
N THR A 133 -6.26 10.92 -13.64
CA THR A 133 -4.91 10.46 -13.26
C THR A 133 -4.89 9.39 -12.16
N GLY A 134 -6.05 8.90 -11.72
CA GLY A 134 -6.14 7.97 -10.59
C GLY A 134 -6.32 8.69 -9.25
N CYS A 135 -6.20 7.95 -8.15
CA CYS A 135 -6.48 8.42 -6.80
C CYS A 135 -5.18 8.75 -6.05
N GLY A 136 -4.98 10.01 -5.68
CA GLY A 136 -3.89 10.46 -4.81
C GLY A 136 -4.37 10.76 -3.40
N TYR A 137 -3.54 11.49 -2.65
CA TYR A 137 -3.80 11.83 -1.25
C TYR A 137 -5.07 12.69 -1.07
N SER A 138 -5.28 13.71 -1.93
CA SER A 138 -6.46 14.58 -1.89
C SER A 138 -7.78 13.85 -2.11
N GLU A 139 -7.76 12.83 -2.96
CA GLU A 139 -8.93 11.99 -3.22
C GLU A 139 -9.18 11.04 -2.05
N LEU A 140 -8.11 10.47 -1.45
CA LEU A 140 -8.21 9.61 -0.28
C LEU A 140 -8.84 10.33 0.91
N GLU A 141 -8.50 11.60 1.14
CA GLU A 141 -9.09 12.39 2.22
C GLU A 141 -10.61 12.61 2.03
N LYS A 142 -11.04 12.88 0.80
CA LYS A 142 -12.47 13.02 0.48
C LYS A 142 -13.22 11.70 0.60
N LEU A 143 -12.61 10.60 0.15
CA LEU A 143 -13.14 9.25 0.30
C LEU A 143 -13.25 8.85 1.78
N GLN A 144 -12.23 9.19 2.57
CA GLN A 144 -12.24 8.99 4.02
C GLN A 144 -13.36 9.80 4.67
N THR A 145 -13.56 11.06 4.26
CA THR A 145 -14.66 11.90 4.75
C THR A 145 -16.01 11.28 4.44
N ALA A 146 -16.20 10.74 3.22
CA ALA A 146 -17.44 10.09 2.81
C ALA A 146 -17.73 8.77 3.56
N LEU A 147 -16.69 8.10 4.06
CA LEU A 147 -16.79 6.84 4.80
C LEU A 147 -16.73 7.03 6.33
N SER A 148 -16.46 8.25 6.80
CA SER A 148 -16.47 8.57 8.22
C SER A 148 -17.92 8.70 8.72
N PRO A 149 -18.22 8.30 9.96
CA PRO A 149 -17.30 7.84 11.01
C PRO A 149 -17.07 6.32 11.04
N ASP A 150 -17.72 5.56 10.16
CA ASP A 150 -17.79 4.10 10.30
C ASP A 150 -16.49 3.40 9.91
N TYR A 151 -15.71 3.96 8.98
CA TYR A 151 -14.52 3.31 8.43
C TYR A 151 -13.25 4.15 8.53
N GLN A 152 -12.11 3.47 8.74
CA GLN A 152 -10.76 4.03 8.67
C GLN A 152 -10.04 3.44 7.45
N ILE A 153 -9.57 4.30 6.54
CA ILE A 153 -8.75 3.88 5.40
C ILE A 153 -7.28 3.83 5.82
N LYS A 154 -6.61 2.72 5.52
CA LYS A 154 -5.16 2.55 5.62
C LYS A 154 -4.59 2.11 4.28
N VAL A 155 -3.66 2.89 3.73
CA VAL A 155 -3.01 2.59 2.44
C VAL A 155 -1.56 2.25 2.69
N TRP A 156 -1.13 1.07 2.26
CA TRP A 156 0.24 0.60 2.38
C TRP A 156 0.95 0.70 1.02
N CYS A 157 2.12 1.33 0.97
CA CYS A 157 2.92 1.49 -0.25
C CYS A 157 3.96 0.38 -0.38
N LYS A 158 4.00 -0.26 -1.54
CA LYS A 158 4.94 -1.36 -1.82
C LYS A 158 6.37 -0.87 -2.07
N GLU A 159 6.52 0.19 -2.88
CA GLU A 159 7.84 0.74 -3.22
C GLU A 159 8.57 1.24 -1.97
N ASP A 160 7.82 1.75 -0.98
CA ASP A 160 8.35 2.25 0.29
C ASP A 160 8.39 1.16 1.37
N PHE A 161 8.82 -0.06 1.04
CA PHE A 161 9.01 -1.16 2.01
C PHE A 161 7.77 -1.62 2.80
N ASN A 162 6.54 -1.42 2.30
CA ASN A 162 5.28 -1.58 3.05
C ASN A 162 5.06 -0.50 4.11
N ASP A 163 5.57 0.71 3.89
CA ASP A 163 5.27 1.85 4.74
C ASP A 163 3.81 2.32 4.56
N LEU A 164 3.29 2.98 5.58
CA LEU A 164 1.94 3.50 5.62
C LEU A 164 1.88 4.83 4.86
N PHE A 165 1.31 4.79 3.66
CA PHE A 165 1.16 5.97 2.80
C PHE A 165 0.05 6.92 3.29
N TYR A 166 -1.04 6.35 3.82
CA TYR A 166 -2.19 7.14 4.29
C TYR A 166 -2.86 6.43 5.46
N GLU A 167 -3.18 7.20 6.49
CA GLU A 167 -4.00 6.78 7.62
C GLU A 167 -5.11 7.80 7.87
N GLY A 168 -6.36 7.35 7.74
CA GLY A 168 -7.52 8.13 8.13
C GLY A 168 -7.74 8.17 9.65
N PRO A 169 -8.71 8.96 10.14
CA PRO A 169 -9.11 8.98 11.54
C PRO A 169 -9.54 7.58 12.02
N ALA A 170 -9.27 7.29 13.30
CA ALA A 170 -9.58 6.01 13.89
C ALA A 170 -11.09 5.71 13.86
N ALA A 171 -11.44 4.51 13.41
CA ALA A 171 -12.80 3.98 13.36
C ALA A 171 -12.79 2.49 13.66
N ASP A 172 -13.96 1.93 13.99
CA ASP A 172 -14.09 0.50 14.34
C ASP A 172 -13.77 -0.42 13.15
N LYS A 173 -14.03 0.03 11.92
CA LYS A 173 -13.84 -0.77 10.71
C LYS A 173 -12.65 -0.28 9.90
N ILE A 174 -11.59 -1.07 9.87
CA ILE A 174 -10.35 -0.72 9.15
C ILE A 174 -10.35 -1.31 7.74
N LEU A 175 -10.21 -0.44 6.74
CA LEU A 175 -10.10 -0.77 5.33
C LEU A 175 -8.63 -0.71 4.90
N ASN A 176 -8.00 -1.88 4.75
CA ASN A 176 -6.60 -1.98 4.31
C ASN A 176 -6.50 -2.07 2.79
N LEU A 177 -5.79 -1.11 2.20
CA LEU A 177 -5.48 -1.04 0.78
C LEU A 177 -3.98 -1.22 0.56
N TYR A 178 -3.63 -1.85 -0.55
CA TYR A 178 -2.24 -2.03 -0.97
C TYR A 178 -2.05 -1.32 -2.30
N LEU A 179 -1.18 -0.31 -2.33
CA LEU A 179 -0.78 0.39 -3.54
C LEU A 179 0.25 -0.47 -4.29
N HIS A 180 0.02 -0.66 -5.58
CA HIS A 180 0.91 -1.40 -6.47
C HIS A 180 0.88 -0.75 -7.85
N GLU A 181 2.03 -0.23 -8.28
CA GLU A 181 2.28 0.19 -9.68
C GLU A 181 2.50 -1.01 -10.62
#